data_AF-A0A7I7K3Q6-F1
#
_entry.id   AF-A0A7I7K3Q6-F1
#
_cell.length_a   1.000
_cell.length_b   1.000
_cell.length_c   1.000
_cell.angle_alpha   90.00
_cell.angle_beta   90.00
_cell.angle_gamma   90.00
#
_symmetry.space_group_name_H-M   'P 1'
#
loop_
_entity.id
_entity.type
_entity.pdbx_description
1 polymer ?
#
loop_
_entity_poly.entity_id
_entity_poly.type
_entity_poly.pdbx_seq_one_letter_code
_entity_poly.pdbx_strand_id
1 'polypeptide(L)'
;MIQAEAGLLSVTGSPGNLARTGVSIADIAAGMFTFSGILTALYTRAMTGVVRPVSVSLFDALVEWMSQPLYYGRYGGTPPLLTGARHPTIAPVWAAHFP
;
A
#
# COMPACT_ATOMS: atom_id res chain seq x y z
N MET A 1 9.14 -10.49 4.36
CA MET A 1 10.27 -9.63 3.99
C MET A 1 9.76 -8.34 3.38
N ILE A 2 9.16 -8.37 2.18
CA ILE A 2 8.68 -7.17 1.46
C ILE A 2 7.78 -6.25 2.29
N GLN A 3 6.81 -6.77 3.06
CA GLN A 3 5.99 -5.93 3.94
C GLN A 3 6.77 -5.17 5.02
N ALA A 4 7.86 -5.77 5.53
CA ALA A 4 8.72 -5.12 6.51
C ALA A 4 9.56 -4.04 5.82
N GLU A 5 10.15 -4.35 4.68
CA GLU A 5 11.01 -3.45 3.91
C GLU A 5 10.25 -2.24 3.37
N ALA A 6 9.03 -2.45 2.89
CA ALA A 6 8.16 -1.36 2.41
C ALA A 6 7.61 -0.49 3.56
N GLY A 7 7.91 -0.82 4.82
CA GLY A 7 7.49 -0.06 5.99
C GLY A 7 6.05 -0.33 6.45
N LEU A 8 5.33 -1.28 5.84
CA LEU A 8 3.94 -1.58 6.21
C LEU A 8 3.80 -2.05 7.67
N LEU A 9 4.79 -2.81 8.17
CA LEU A 9 4.79 -3.22 9.58
C LEU A 9 4.83 -2.03 10.54
N SER A 10 5.44 -0.91 10.15
CA SER A 10 5.56 0.28 11.01
C SER A 10 4.22 0.98 11.27
N VAL A 11 3.20 0.69 10.45
CA VAL A 11 1.85 1.28 10.55
C VAL A 11 0.75 0.26 10.81
N THR A 12 1.11 -1.01 10.95
CA THR A 12 0.14 -2.09 11.13
C THR A 12 0.31 -2.71 12.51
N GLY A 13 -0.76 -2.75 13.29
CA GLY A 13 -0.78 -3.33 14.63
C GLY A 13 -1.38 -2.40 15.68
N SER A 14 -1.07 -2.69 16.94
CA SER A 14 -1.54 -1.95 18.11
C SER A 14 -0.38 -1.18 18.75
N PRO A 15 -0.64 -0.19 19.62
CA PRO A 15 0.43 0.49 20.37
C PRO A 15 1.39 -0.53 21.01
N GLY A 16 2.67 -0.46 20.63
CA GLY A 16 3.72 -1.36 21.14
C GLY A 16 3.73 -2.78 20.55
N ASN A 17 2.85 -3.12 19.61
CA ASN A 17 2.78 -4.45 19.01
C ASN A 17 2.59 -4.39 17.49
N LEU A 18 3.68 -4.59 16.75
CA LEU A 18 3.66 -4.63 15.29
C LEU A 18 2.99 -5.91 14.79
N ALA A 19 2.20 -5.80 13.74
CA ALA A 19 1.54 -6.95 13.12
C ALA A 19 1.74 -6.95 11.60
N ARG A 20 1.89 -8.15 11.04
CA ARG A 20 1.80 -8.36 9.59
C ARG A 20 0.33 -8.33 9.18
N THR A 21 0.02 -7.85 7.98
CA THR A 21 -1.30 -8.11 7.38
C THR A 21 -1.49 -9.61 7.15
N GLY A 22 -2.70 -10.12 7.41
CA GLY A 22 -3.01 -11.55 7.25
C GLY A 22 -3.06 -12.03 5.80
N VAL A 23 -3.20 -11.12 4.84
CA VAL A 23 -3.23 -11.40 3.41
C VAL A 23 -1.89 -11.13 2.74
N SER A 24 -1.68 -11.69 1.55
CA SER A 24 -0.50 -11.43 0.72
C SER A 24 -0.58 -10.05 0.05
N ILE A 25 -0.47 -9.00 0.86
CA ILE A 25 -0.73 -7.63 0.44
C ILE A 25 0.21 -7.13 -0.68
N ALA A 26 1.47 -7.57 -0.69
CA ALA A 26 2.42 -7.21 -1.74
C ALA A 26 2.01 -7.82 -3.08
N ASP A 27 1.56 -9.07 -3.09
CA ASP A 27 1.09 -9.75 -4.31
C ASP A 27 -0.20 -9.11 -4.83
N ILE A 28 -1.12 -8.75 -3.93
CA ILE A 28 -2.35 -8.06 -4.30
C ILE A 28 -2.02 -6.69 -4.91
N ALA A 29 -1.10 -5.93 -4.28
CA ALA A 29 -0.66 -4.63 -4.82
C ALA A 29 -0.04 -4.78 -6.21
N ALA A 30 0.91 -5.69 -6.38
CA ALA A 30 1.54 -5.93 -7.68
C ALA A 30 0.54 -6.45 -8.71
N GLY A 31 -0.42 -7.29 -8.32
CA GLY A 31 -1.49 -7.77 -9.19
C GLY A 31 -2.35 -6.61 -9.72
N MET A 32 -2.72 -5.66 -8.86
CA MET A 32 -3.47 -4.47 -9.25
C MET A 32 -2.69 -3.60 -10.25
N PHE A 33 -1.42 -3.32 -9.98
CA PHE A 33 -0.59 -2.55 -10.92
C PHE A 33 -0.30 -3.30 -12.22
N THR A 34 -0.14 -4.61 -12.17
CA THR A 34 0.05 -5.45 -13.36
C THR A 34 -1.19 -5.44 -14.23
N PHE A 35 -2.38 -5.58 -13.63
CA PHE A 35 -3.65 -5.46 -14.33
C PHE A 35 -3.80 -4.11 -15.03
N SER A 36 -3.58 -3.00 -14.31
CA SER A 36 -3.60 -1.65 -14.89
C SER A 36 -2.57 -1.47 -16.00
N GLY A 37 -1.36 -2.01 -15.82
CA GLY A 37 -0.29 -1.98 -16.82
C GLY A 37 -0.68 -2.74 -18.10
N ILE A 38 -1.29 -3.92 -17.96
CA ILE A 38 -1.79 -4.71 -19.11
C ILE A 38 -2.88 -3.96 -19.86
N LEU A 39 -3.86 -3.38 -19.17
CA LEU A 39 -4.90 -2.58 -19.81
C LEU A 39 -4.31 -1.38 -20.56
N THR A 40 -3.32 -0.71 -19.97
CA THR A 40 -2.61 0.41 -20.60
C THR A 40 -1.83 -0.04 -21.83
N ALA A 41 -1.18 -1.20 -21.77
CA ALA A 41 -0.43 -1.76 -22.90
C ALA A 41 -1.37 -2.16 -24.05
N LEU A 42 -2.52 -2.76 -23.74
CA LEU A 42 -3.56 -3.11 -24.73
C LEU A 42 -4.17 -1.85 -25.36
N TYR A 43 -4.49 -0.84 -24.57
CA TYR A 43 -4.99 0.44 -25.07
C TYR A 43 -3.96 1.12 -25.99
N THR A 44 -2.69 1.17 -25.58
CA THR A 44 -1.61 1.72 -26.39
C THR A 44 -1.48 0.98 -27.72
N ARG A 45 -1.56 -0.35 -27.69
CA ARG A 45 -1.54 -1.18 -28.90
C ARG A 45 -2.73 -0.89 -29.81
N ALA A 46 -3.92 -0.70 -29.26
CA ALA A 46 -5.11 -0.36 -30.05
C ALA A 46 -4.98 1.01 -30.75
N MET A 47 -4.36 1.98 -30.10
CA MET A 47 -4.21 3.34 -30.63
C MET A 47 -3.03 3.50 -31.59
N THR A 48 -1.94 2.76 -31.38
CA THR A 48 -0.66 3.00 -32.07
C THR A 48 -0.12 1.80 -32.83
N GLY A 49 -0.69 0.61 -32.63
CA GLY A 49 -0.14 -0.66 -33.13
C GLY A 49 1.05 -1.20 -32.33
N VAL A 50 1.60 -0.43 -31.38
CA VAL A 50 2.81 -0.78 -30.61
C VAL A 50 2.46 -1.21 -29.18
N VAL A 51 3.15 -2.23 -28.67
CA VAL A 51 3.03 -2.69 -27.28
C VAL A 51 4.41 -2.69 -26.61
N ARG A 52 4.43 -2.49 -25.28
CA ARG A 52 5.66 -2.59 -24.47
C ARG A 52 5.48 -3.62 -23.35
N PRO A 53 6.56 -4.28 -22.91
CA PRO A 53 6.51 -5.16 -21.75
C PRO A 53 6.03 -4.43 -20.50
N VAL A 54 5.21 -5.10 -19.70
CA VAL A 54 4.79 -4.65 -18.37
C VAL A 54 5.67 -5.36 -17.34
N SER A 55 6.31 -4.59 -16.47
CA SER A 55 7.10 -5.10 -15.36
C SER A 55 6.66 -4.39 -14.08
N VAL A 56 6.43 -5.15 -13.02
CA VAL A 56 5.97 -4.64 -11.73
C VAL A 56 6.80 -5.28 -10.63
N SER A 57 7.39 -4.42 -9.79
CA SER A 57 8.08 -4.82 -8.57
C SER A 57 7.07 -4.96 -7.44
N LEU A 58 7.12 -6.08 -6.70
CA LEU A 58 6.33 -6.27 -5.48
C LEU A 58 6.63 -5.21 -4.41
N PHE A 59 7.88 -4.77 -4.36
CA PHE A 59 8.31 -3.74 -3.43
C PHE A 59 7.75 -2.37 -3.83
N ASP A 60 7.95 -1.93 -5.07
CA ASP A 60 7.47 -0.62 -5.53
C ASP A 60 5.95 -0.53 -5.47
N ALA A 61 5.26 -1.61 -5.85
CA ALA A 61 3.81 -1.71 -5.75
C ALA A 61 3.31 -1.51 -4.32
N LEU A 62 3.97 -2.13 -3.33
CA LEU A 62 3.56 -1.98 -1.94
C LEU A 62 3.97 -0.61 -1.37
N VAL A 63 5.13 -0.07 -1.76
CA VAL A 63 5.59 1.27 -1.35
C VAL A 63 4.64 2.36 -1.83
N GLU A 64 4.06 2.23 -3.03
CA GLU A 64 3.07 3.21 -3.50
C GLU A 64 1.81 3.27 -2.63
N TRP A 65 1.36 2.13 -2.10
CA TRP A 65 0.24 2.10 -1.15
C TRP A 65 0.61 2.71 0.21
N MET A 66 1.91 2.83 0.50
CA MET A 66 2.45 3.45 1.70
C MET A 66 2.64 4.98 1.58
N SER A 67 2.18 5.60 0.50
CA SER A 67 2.32 7.04 0.26
C SER A 67 1.81 7.90 1.43
N GLN A 68 0.63 7.61 1.98
CA GLN A 68 0.07 8.40 3.08
C GLN A 68 0.92 8.33 4.36
N PRO A 69 1.32 7.14 4.86
CA PRO A 69 2.28 7.06 5.96
C PRO A 69 3.64 7.68 5.67
N LEU A 70 4.15 7.55 4.44
CA LEU A 70 5.42 8.14 4.03
C LEU A 70 5.39 9.67 4.20
N TYR A 71 4.26 10.32 3.94
CA TYR A 71 4.12 11.77 4.12
C TYR A 71 4.25 12.22 5.58
N TYR A 72 3.86 11.41 6.57
CA TYR A 72 4.10 11.74 7.99
C TYR A 72 5.60 11.80 8.29
N GLY A 73 6.36 10.80 7.84
CA GLY A 73 7.81 10.81 8.03
C GLY A 73 8.48 11.96 7.27
N ARG A 74 8.06 12.20 6.02
CA ARG A 74 8.68 13.21 5.14
C ARG A 74 8.38 14.66 5.55
N TYR A 75 7.17 14.95 6.00
CA TYR A 75 6.72 16.32 6.27
C TYR A 75 6.34 16.59 7.72
N GLY A 76 5.97 15.55 8.48
CA GLY A 76 5.61 15.66 9.90
C GLY A 76 6.78 15.42 10.87
N GLY A 77 7.94 14.96 10.38
CA GLY A 77 9.15 14.73 11.18
C GLY A 77 9.12 13.48 12.08
N THR A 78 7.95 12.84 12.24
CA THR A 78 7.78 11.59 12.98
C THR A 78 6.85 10.63 12.24
N PRO A 79 7.12 9.32 12.25
CA PRO A 79 6.21 8.33 11.68
C PRO A 79 4.85 8.33 12.41
N PRO A 80 3.76 7.89 11.76
CA PRO A 80 2.45 7.87 12.37
C PRO A 80 2.42 6.87 13.54
N LEU A 81 1.69 7.22 14.60
CA LEU A 81 1.51 6.34 15.75
C LEU A 81 0.63 5.14 15.36
N LEU A 82 0.94 3.97 15.93
CA LEU A 82 0.08 2.80 15.84
C LEU A 82 -1.16 3.02 16.70
N THR A 83 -2.28 3.37 16.05
CA THR A 83 -3.55 3.66 16.72
C THR A 83 -4.53 2.49 16.71
N GLY A 84 -4.10 1.31 16.24
CA GLY A 84 -4.98 0.17 16.04
C GLY A 84 -6.05 0.50 14.98
N ALA A 85 -7.31 0.20 15.28
CA ALA A 85 -8.43 0.46 14.36
C ALA A 85 -8.92 1.92 14.34
N ARG A 86 -8.24 2.85 15.02
CA ARG A 86 -8.61 4.28 15.04
C ARG A 86 -7.87 5.04 13.95
N HIS A 87 -8.54 5.98 13.29
CA HIS A 87 -7.88 6.88 12.34
C HIS A 87 -6.88 7.79 13.07
N PRO A 88 -5.66 8.01 12.55
CA PRO A 88 -4.60 8.70 13.28
C PRO A 88 -4.83 10.21 13.48
N THR A 89 -5.67 10.86 12.66
CA THR A 89 -5.83 12.33 12.65
C THR A 89 -7.27 12.84 12.70
N ILE A 90 -8.28 11.96 12.66
CA ILE A 90 -9.70 12.36 12.61
C ILE A 90 -10.43 11.58 13.69
N ALA A 91 -11.31 12.27 14.43
CA ALA A 91 -12.20 11.67 15.41
C ALA A 91 -13.65 12.14 15.18
N PRO A 92 -14.66 11.25 15.31
CA PRO A 92 -14.56 9.83 15.64
C PRO A 92 -14.50 8.97 14.37
N VAL A 93 -13.42 8.22 14.17
CA VAL A 93 -13.35 7.19 13.12
C VAL A 93 -12.74 5.93 13.76
N TRP A 94 -13.61 5.01 14.18
CA TRP A 94 -13.25 3.70 14.73
C TRP A 94 -14.07 2.63 14.02
N ALA A 95 -13.49 1.46 13.77
CA ALA A 95 -14.22 0.31 13.26
C ALA A 95 -15.28 -0.11 14.29
N ALA A 96 -16.56 0.05 13.94
CA ALA A 96 -17.65 -0.48 14.74
C ALA A 96 -17.40 -1.96 15.04
N HIS A 97 -17.54 -2.34 16.31
CA HIS A 97 -17.48 -3.73 16.74
C HIS A 97 -18.55 -4.50 15.98
N PHE A 98 -18.16 -5.34 15.01
CA PHE A 98 -19.09 -6.29 14.42
C PHE A 98 -19.17 -7.50 15.35
N PRO A 99 -20.38 -7.93 15.75
CA PRO A 99 -20.59 -9.05 16.68
C PRO A 99 -20.12 -10.39 16.11
#